data_AF-H0FV52-F1
#
_entry.id   AF-H0FV52-F1
#
_cell.length_a   1.000
_cell.length_b   1.000
_cell.length_c   1.000
_cell.angle_alpha   90.00
_cell.angle_beta   90.00
_cell.angle_gamma   90.00
#
_symmetry.space_group_name_H-M   'P 1'
#
loop_
_entity.id
_entity.type
_entity.pdbx_description
1 polymer ?
#
loop_
_entity_poly.entity_id
_entity_poly.type
_entity_poly.pdbx_seq_one_letter_code
_entity_poly.pdbx_strand_id
1 'polypeptide(L)' 'MEEFEPVLVRNVRHSDLERLCKSVKTYAGCYVLKEPSGEADDGLDAHCWFPSRDDSVLFQLQWASPGDA' A
#
# COMPACT_ATOMS: atom_id res chain seq x y z
N MET A 1 15.08 -14.71 -10.48
CA MET A 1 14.15 -13.58 -10.38
C MET A 1 14.41 -12.95 -9.04
N GLU A 2 14.64 -11.64 -8.98
CA GLU A 2 14.85 -10.95 -7.71
C GLU A 2 13.50 -10.94 -6.97
N GLU A 3 13.40 -11.68 -5.87
CA GLU A 3 12.21 -11.68 -5.02
C GLU A 3 12.26 -10.41 -4.17
N PHE A 4 11.45 -9.41 -4.53
CA PHE A 4 11.27 -8.22 -3.71
C PHE A 4 10.04 -8.38 -2.82
N GLU A 5 10.17 -7.90 -1.58
CA GLU A 5 9.14 -8.02 -0.57
C GLU A 5 7.92 -7.15 -0.89
N PRO A 6 6.72 -7.54 -0.43
CA PRO A 6 5.54 -6.70 -0.55
C PRO A 6 5.73 -5.37 0.19
N VAL A 7 5.22 -4.30 -0.41
CA VAL A 7 5.10 -3.01 0.26
C VAL A 7 4.00 -3.11 1.31
N LEU A 8 4.37 -2.93 2.58
CA LEU A 8 3.43 -2.87 3.68
C LEU A 8 2.94 -1.44 3.90
N VAL A 9 1.66 -1.21 3.65
CA VAL A 9 0.97 0.01 4.04
C VAL A 9 0.17 -0.27 5.31
N ARG A 10 0.49 0.45 6.39
CA ARG A 10 -0.16 0.26 7.69
C ARG A 10 -1.31 1.23 7.89
N ASN A 11 -2.28 0.83 8.71
CA ASN A 11 -3.35 1.70 9.20
C ASN A 11 -4.15 2.40 8.07
N VAL A 12 -4.44 1.65 7.01
CA VAL A 12 -5.30 2.12 5.92
C VAL A 12 -6.72 2.23 6.43
N ARG A 13 -7.26 3.44 6.48
CA ARG A 13 -8.66 3.67 6.86
C ARG A 13 -9.58 3.11 5.79
N HIS A 14 -10.76 2.64 6.20
CA HIS A 14 -11.81 2.18 5.28
C HIS A 14 -12.16 3.24 4.21
N SER A 15 -12.14 4.52 4.56
CA SER A 15 -12.36 5.65 3.64
C SER A 15 -11.32 5.76 2.53
N ASP A 16 -10.09 5.29 2.78
CA ASP A 16 -8.96 5.38 1.85
C ASP A 16 -8.81 4.12 0.98
N LEU A 17 -9.63 3.08 1.18
CA LEU A 17 -9.55 1.83 0.41
C LEU A 17 -9.74 2.04 -1.10
N GLU A 18 -10.63 2.94 -1.51
CA GLU A 18 -10.82 3.25 -2.92
C GLU A 18 -9.59 3.95 -3.51
N ARG A 19 -8.99 4.88 -2.75
CA ARG A 19 -7.74 5.56 -3.12
C ARG A 19 -6.59 4.56 -3.21
N LEU A 20 -6.49 3.62 -2.27
CA LEU A 20 -5.49 2.55 -2.27
C LEU A 20 -5.64 1.71 -3.54
N CYS A 21 -6.85 1.22 -3.81
CA CYS A 21 -7.13 0.39 -4.97
C CYS A 21 -6.76 1.09 -6.29
N LYS A 22 -7.11 2.37 -6.44
CA LYS A 22 -6.73 3.18 -7.60
C LYS A 22 -5.21 3.30 -7.71
N SER A 23 -4.53 3.65 -6.62
CA SER A 23 -3.08 3.86 -6.59
C SER A 23 -2.30 2.58 -6.92
N VAL A 24 -2.69 1.45 -6.33
CA VAL A 24 -2.07 0.15 -6.59
C VAL A 24 -2.27 -0.26 -8.06
N LYS A 25 -3.47 -0.07 -8.62
CA LYS A 25 -3.76 -0.38 -10.03
C LYS A 25 -3.00 0.52 -11.01
N THR A 26 -2.76 1.79 -10.69
CA THR A 26 -1.95 2.69 -11.52
C THR A 26 -0.56 2.11 -11.81
N TYR A 27 0.02 1.38 -10.85
CA TYR A 27 1.33 0.74 -10.95
C TYR A 27 1.24 -0.76 -11.25
N ALA A 28 0.12 -1.22 -11.84
CA ALA A 28 -0.16 -2.62 -12.17
C ALA A 28 0.04 -3.59 -10.98
N GLY A 29 -0.09 -3.09 -9.75
CA GLY A 29 0.04 -3.89 -8.55
C GLY A 29 -1.25 -4.58 -8.13
N CYS A 30 -1.13 -5.43 -7.13
CA CYS A 30 -2.25 -6.02 -6.40
C CYS A 30 -1.99 -5.90 -4.89
N TYR A 31 -3.05 -6.00 -4.09
CA TYR A 31 -2.90 -5.95 -2.63
C TYR A 31 -3.84 -6.91 -1.92
N VAL A 32 -3.43 -7.31 -0.72
CA VAL A 32 -4.25 -8.07 0.22
C VAL A 32 -4.39 -7.26 1.49
N LEU A 33 -5.63 -7.09 1.94
CA LEU A 33 -5.93 -6.51 3.25
C LEU A 33 -5.75 -7.57 4.33
N LYS A 34 -5.14 -7.17 5.43
CA LYS A 34 -4.96 -7.96 6.63
C LYS A 34 -5.42 -7.18 7.85
N GLU A 35 -5.69 -7.93 8.91
CA GLU A 35 -5.92 -7.35 10.23
C GLU A 35 -4.73 -6.45 10.63
N PRO A 36 -5.00 -5.34 11.33
CA PRO A 36 -3.94 -4.42 11.75
C PRO A 36 -2.96 -5.15 12.67
N SER A 37 -1.67 -5.06 12.34
CA SER A 37 -0.61 -5.71 13.11
C SER A 37 -0.17 -4.90 14.35
N GLY A 38 -0.90 -3.85 14.74
CA GLY A 38 -0.57 -2.93 15.85
C GLY A 38 -1.78 -2.32 16.54
N GLU A 39 -1.58 -1.39 17.48
CA GLU A 39 -2.62 -0.71 18.30
C GLU A 39 -3.49 0.29 17.50
N ALA A 40 -3.75 0.05 16.21
CA ALA A 40 -4.63 0.88 15.43
C ALA A 40 -6.08 0.39 15.58
N ASP A 41 -6.92 1.18 16.23
CA ASP A 41 -8.30 0.82 16.58
C ASP A 41 -9.24 0.62 15.36
N ASP A 42 -8.94 1.18 14.17
CA ASP A 42 -9.92 1.26 13.07
C ASP A 42 -9.34 1.08 11.63
N GLY A 43 -8.05 0.75 11.51
CA GLY A 43 -7.36 0.61 10.23
C GLY A 43 -7.04 -0.82 9.82
N LEU A 44 -6.80 -1.05 8.53
CA LEU A 44 -6.31 -2.34 7.99
C LEU A 44 -4.88 -2.21 7.49
N ASP A 45 -4.13 -3.30 7.52
CA ASP A 45 -2.83 -3.37 6.87
C ASP A 45 -3.00 -3.85 5.42
N ALA A 46 -2.36 -3.20 4.46
CA ALA A 46 -2.37 -3.60 3.06
C ALA A 46 -0.97 -4.06 2.64
N HIS A 47 -0.87 -5.33 2.23
CA HIS A 47 0.33 -5.87 1.61
C HIS A 47 0.19 -5.71 0.10
N CYS A 48 1.04 -4.90 -0.52
CA CYS A 48 0.97 -4.57 -1.93
C CYS A 48 2.14 -5.20 -2.71
N TRP A 49 1.84 -5.93 -3.77
CA TRP A 49 2.82 -6.49 -4.70
C TRP A 49 2.75 -5.76 -6.02
N PHE A 50 3.91 -5.59 -6.64
CA PHE A 50 4.08 -4.88 -7.90
C PHE A 50 4.84 -5.78 -8.88
N PRO A 51 4.83 -5.50 -10.20
CA PRO A 51 5.56 -6.28 -11.18
C PRO A 51 7.07 -5.94 -11.22
N SER A 52 7.47 -4.79 -10.66
CA SER A 52 8.86 -4.36 -10.57
C SER A 52 9.14 -3.58 -9.27
N ARG A 53 10.43 -3.46 -8.93
CA ARG A 53 10.89 -2.64 -7.81
C ARG A 53 10.67 -1.15 -8.07
N ASP A 54 10.83 -0.69 -9.31
CA ASP A 54 10.58 0.71 -9.67
C ASP A 54 9.11 1.08 -9.44
N ASP A 55 8.17 0.21 -9.83
CA ASP A 55 6.74 0.41 -9.58
C ASP A 55 6.40 0.45 -8.09
N SER A 56 7.04 -0.40 -7.28
CA SER A 56 6.82 -0.40 -5.83
C SER A 56 7.33 0.88 -5.17
N VAL A 57 8.48 1.40 -5.62
CA VAL A 57 9.03 2.69 -5.16
C VAL A 57 8.13 3.85 -5.60
N LEU A 58 7.68 3.89 -6.85
CA LEU A 58 6.78 4.93 -7.34
C LEU A 58 5.45 4.94 -6.58
N PHE A 59 4.88 3.77 -6.32
CA PHE A 59 3.70 3.64 -5.47
C PHE A 59 3.95 4.19 -4.07
N GLN A 60 5.05 3.80 -3.41
CA GLN A 60 5.38 4.28 -2.07
C GLN A 60 5.50 5.81 -2.02
N LEU A 61 6.17 6.43 -3.01
CA LEU A 61 6.31 7.88 -3.09
C LEU A 61 4.97 8.60 -3.25
N GLN A 62 4.07 8.08 -4.09
CA GLN A 62 2.74 8.67 -4.29
C GLN A 62 1.81 8.42 -3.11
N TRP A 63 1.87 7.23 -2.51
CA TRP A 63 1.00 6.85 -1.40
C TRP A 63 1.39 7.57 -0.10
N ALA A 64 2.70 7.66 0.19
CA ALA A 64 3.25 8.42 1.30
C ALA A 64 3.09 9.94 1.16
N SER A 65 2.62 10.43 0.01
CA SER A 65 2.23 11.83 -0.16
C SER A 65 0.76 12.03 0.25
N PRO A 66 0.53 12.40 1.52
CA PRO A 66 -0.56 13.32 1.80
C PRO A 66 -0.05 14.46 2.68
N GLY A 67 0.83 15.33 2.17
CA GLY A 67 1.37 16.47 2.92
C GLY A 67 2.09 16.03 4.20
N ASP A 68 3.37 15.71 4.09
CA ASP A 68 4.22 15.50 5.26
C ASP A 68 4.36 16.83 6.02
N ALA A 69 3.48 17.08 7.01
CA ALA A 69 3.60 18.02 8.12
C ALA A 69 2.53 17.75 9.19
#